data_AF-A0A843I2Q2-F1
#
_entry.id   AF-A0A843I2Q2-F1
#
_cell.length_a   1.000
_cell.length_b   1.000
_cell.length_c   1.000
_cell.angle_alpha   90.00
_cell.angle_beta   90.00
_cell.angle_gamma   90.00
#
_symmetry.space_group_name_H-M   'P 1'
#
loop_
_entity.id
_entity.type
_entity.pdbx_description
1 polymer ?
#
loop_
_entity_poly.entity_id
_entity_poly.type
_entity_poly.pdbx_seq_one_letter_code
_entity_poly.pdbx_strand_id
1 'polypeptide(L)' 'MAWKVRCTSCGTVWTTNISFDISKQKYLYHYCKVCRRNTFNEILEYIE' A
#
# COMPACT_ATOMS: atom_id res chain seq x y z
N MET A 1 2.89 -2.96 12.32
CA MET A 1 3.32 -3.93 11.29
C MET A 1 3.53 -3.14 10.01
N ALA A 2 4.75 -3.11 9.48
CA ALA A 2 5.07 -2.32 8.29
C ALA A 2 4.79 -3.16 7.04
N TRP A 3 4.16 -2.56 6.04
CA TRP A 3 3.78 -3.24 4.80
C TRP A 3 4.26 -2.42 3.61
N LYS A 4 4.90 -3.08 2.66
CA LYS A 4 5.28 -2.46 1.40
C LYS A 4 4.11 -2.55 0.43
N VAL A 5 3.73 -1.41 -0.12
CA VAL A 5 2.62 -1.32 -1.06
C VAL A 5 3.04 -0.54 -2.30
N ARG A 6 2.38 -0.81 -3.43
CA ARG A 6 2.61 -0.14 -4.71
C ARG A 6 1.33 0.51 -5.22
N CYS A 7 1.35 1.81 -5.47
CA CYS A 7 0.23 2.49 -6.13
C CYS A 7 0.00 1.93 -7.54
N THR A 8 -1.21 1.48 -7.85
CA THR A 8 -1.54 0.94 -9.18
C THR A 8 -1.66 2.02 -10.26
N SER A 9 -1.78 3.30 -9.88
CA SER A 9 -1.93 4.41 -10.82
C SER A 9 -0.60 5.02 -11.28
N CYS A 10 0.44 5.06 -10.43
CA CYS A 10 1.73 5.67 -10.77
C CYS A 10 2.94 4.77 -10.50
N GLY A 11 2.74 3.58 -9.96
CA GLY A 11 3.82 2.62 -9.67
C GLY A 11 4.69 2.96 -8.46
N THR A 12 4.42 4.07 -7.75
CA THR A 12 5.21 4.44 -6.56
C THR A 12 5.07 3.39 -5.48
N VAL A 13 6.21 2.91 -4.96
CA VAL A 13 6.30 1.96 -3.86
C VAL A 13 6.58 2.72 -2.56
N TRP A 14 5.86 2.38 -1.50
CA TRP A 14 6.02 3.02 -0.21
C TRP A 14 5.64 2.06 0.93
N THR A 15 6.07 2.41 2.15
CA THR A 15 5.81 1.62 3.36
C THR A 15 4.68 2.24 4.15
N THR A 16 3.68 1.44 4.51
CA THR A 16 2.58 1.82 5.38
C THR A 16 2.63 1.05 6.70
N ASN A 17 2.29 1.71 7.80
CA ASN A 17 2.14 1.05 9.10
C ASN A 17 0.66 0.73 9.31
N ILE A 18 0.34 -0.56 9.39
CA ILE A 18 -1.01 -1.05 9.67
C ILE A 18 -0.93 -1.93 10.92
N SER A 19 -1.89 -1.79 11.83
CA SER A 19 -1.86 -2.47 13.14
C SER A 19 -2.45 -3.88 13.12
N PHE A 20 -2.82 -4.39 11.95
CA PHE A 20 -3.43 -5.70 11.75
C PHE A 20 -2.88 -6.38 10.50
N ASP A 21 -3.07 -7.70 10.40
CA ASP A 21 -2.65 -8.48 9.24
C ASP A 21 -3.57 -8.20 8.04
N ILE A 22 -2.96 -7.80 6.93
CA ILE A 22 -3.61 -7.53 5.65
C ILE A 22 -3.16 -8.48 4.54
N SER A 23 -2.43 -9.54 4.87
CA SER A 23 -1.90 -10.55 3.94
C SER A 23 -2.96 -11.17 3.02
N LYS A 24 -4.21 -11.26 3.49
CA LYS A 24 -5.35 -11.80 2.73
C LYS A 24 -5.96 -10.80 1.75
N GLN A 25 -5.59 -9.53 1.83
CA GLN A 25 -6.07 -8.48 0.93
C GLN A 25 -5.12 -8.34 -0.25
N LYS A 26 -5.67 -8.17 -1.46
CA LYS A 26 -4.84 -7.93 -2.66
C LYS A 26 -4.50 -6.44 -2.82
N TYR A 27 -5.42 -5.57 -2.43
CA TYR A 27 -5.29 -4.12 -2.60
C TYR A 27 -5.71 -3.36 -1.35
N LEU A 28 -5.04 -2.23 -1.13
CA LEU A 28 -5.35 -1.23 -0.12
C LEU A 28 -5.77 0.07 -0.81
N TYR A 29 -6.97 0.57 -0.50
CA TYR A 29 -7.39 1.89 -0.98
C TYR A 29 -6.81 2.98 -0.06
N HIS A 30 -5.84 3.73 -0.57
CA HIS A 30 -5.09 4.72 0.22
C HIS A 30 -4.61 5.90 -0.61
N TYR A 31 -4.35 7.02 0.07
CA TYR A 31 -3.84 8.24 -0.52
C TYR A 31 -2.42 8.05 -1.09
N CYS A 32 -2.25 8.32 -2.38
CA CYS A 32 -0.92 8.34 -2.99
C CYS A 32 -0.40 9.77 -3.02
N LYS A 33 0.76 10.01 -2.38
CA LYS A 33 1.42 11.32 -2.35
C LYS A 33 1.88 11.82 -3.73
N VAL A 34 2.12 10.90 -4.67
CA VAL A 34 2.53 11.22 -6.06
C VAL A 34 1.33 11.55 -6.94
N CYS A 35 0.26 10.74 -6.89
CA CYS A 35 -0.97 11.04 -7.65
C CYS A 35 -1.81 12.18 -7.02
N ARG A 36 -1.56 12.51 -5.75
CA ARG A 36 -2.31 13.47 -4.94
C ARG A 36 -3.81 13.15 -4.83
N ARG A 37 -4.16 11.86 -4.85
CA ARG A 37 -5.52 11.34 -4.72
C ARG A 37 -5.51 9.95 -4.10
N ASN A 38 -6.67 9.48 -3.65
CA ASN A 38 -6.84 8.09 -3.23
C ASN A 38 -6.75 7.16 -4.44
N THR A 39 -6.01 6.07 -4.28
CA THR A 39 -5.76 5.07 -5.31
C THR A 39 -5.78 3.69 -4.69
N PHE A 40 -5.95 2.65 -5.51
CA PHE A 40 -5.68 1.29 -5.09
C PHE A 40 -4.16 1.08 -5.06
N ASN A 41 -3.68 0.43 -4.00
CA ASN A 41 -2.28 0.09 -3.83
C ASN A 41 -2.19 -1.42 -3.66
N GLU A 42 -1.40 -2.09 -4.50
CA GLU A 42 -1.12 -3.52 -4.38
C GLU A 42 -0.26 -3.79 -3.15
N ILE A 43 -0.62 -4.79 -2.35
CA ILE A 43 0.17 -5.21 -1.19
C ILE A 43 1.27 -6.15 -1.70
N LEU A 44 2.53 -5.80 -1.46
CA LEU A 44 3.67 -6.54 -1.99
C LEU A 44 4.25 -7.50 -0.95
N GLU A 45 4.65 -6.98 0.21
CA GLU A 45 5.33 -7.77 1.24
C GLU A 45 5.13 -7.15 2.63
N TYR A 46 5.19 -8.01 3.65
CA TYR A 46 5.32 -7.60 5.04
C TYR A 46 6.79 -7.24 5.32
N ILE A 47 7.01 -6.12 6.00
CA ILE A 47 8.33 -5.69 6.48
C ILE A 47 8.30 -5.85 8.00
N GLU A 48 9.08 -6.81 8.50
CA GLU A 48 9.26 -7.10 9.93
C GLU A 48 10.10 -6.02 10.63
#